data_AF-A0A965ATJ0-F1
#
_entry.id   AF-A0A965ATJ0-F1
#
_cell.length_a   1.000
_cell.length_b   1.000
_cell.length_c   1.000
_cell.angle_alpha   90.00
_cell.angle_beta   90.00
_cell.angle_gamma   90.00
#
_symmetry.space_group_name_H-M   'P 1'
#
loop_
_entity.id
_entity.type
_entity.pdbx_description
1 polymer ?
#
loop_
_entity_poly.entity_id
_entity_poly.type
_entity_poly.pdbx_seq_one_letter_code
_entity_poly.pdbx_strand_id
1 'polypeptide(L)'
;MIVAIGTDHRGFLLKQALIKQNKMIDWLDVGTHNNDRCNFAGFAKEVVKEILAGKADCGVLLCGTGVGMSIVANRYKKMYAA
;
A
#
# COMPACT_ATOMS: atom_id res chain seq x y z
N MET A 1 -8.32 10.18 -9.67
CA MET A 1 -8.25 8.73 -9.34
C MET A 1 -7.26 8.62 -8.20
N ILE A 2 -7.72 8.24 -7.03
CA ILE A 2 -6.91 8.18 -5.80
C ILE A 2 -6.34 6.78 -5.66
N VAL A 3 -5.02 6.68 -5.49
CA VAL A 3 -4.32 5.41 -5.30
C VAL A 3 -3.76 5.37 -3.90
N ALA A 4 -4.28 4.44 -3.08
CA ALA A 4 -3.71 4.17 -1.76
C ALA A 4 -2.39 3.41 -1.93
N ILE A 5 -1.34 3.84 -1.23
CA ILE A 5 -0.04 3.16 -1.30
C ILE A 5 0.47 2.84 0.10
N GLY A 6 0.80 1.57 0.31
CA GLY A 6 1.21 1.03 1.60
C GLY A 6 2.43 0.13 1.49
N THR A 7 3.35 0.24 2.44
CA THR A 7 4.59 -0.53 2.46
C THR A 7 5.10 -0.86 3.86
N ASP A 8 5.88 -1.94 3.98
CA ASP A 8 6.74 -2.14 5.15
C ASP A 8 8.08 -1.41 4.97
N HIS A 9 8.96 -1.52 5.98
CA HIS A 9 10.29 -0.92 5.94
C HIS A 9 11.08 -1.27 4.67
N ARG A 10 10.94 -2.49 4.13
CA ARG A 10 11.71 -2.93 2.96
C ARG A 10 11.31 -2.23 1.67
N GLY A 11 10.04 -1.85 1.52
CA GLY A 11 9.55 -1.13 0.33
C GLY A 11 9.53 0.39 0.48
N PHE A 12 9.95 0.94 1.63
CA PHE A 12 9.90 2.38 1.92
C PHE A 12 10.58 3.25 0.87
N LEU A 13 11.82 2.91 0.47
CA LEU A 13 12.57 3.68 -0.54
C LEU A 13 11.91 3.61 -1.92
N LEU A 14 11.41 2.43 -2.32
CA LEU A 14 10.71 2.25 -3.58
C LEU A 14 9.39 3.05 -3.60
N LYS A 15 8.62 3.03 -2.51
CA LYS A 15 7.41 3.84 -2.35
C LYS A 15 7.70 5.32 -2.58
N GLN A 16 8.73 5.86 -1.92
CA GLN A 16 9.12 7.26 -2.07
C GLN A 16 9.51 7.59 -3.52
N ALA A 17 10.25 6.71 -4.18
CA ALA A 17 10.61 6.89 -5.59
C ALA A 17 9.37 6.91 -6.50
N LEU A 18 8.43 5.99 -6.32
CA LEU A 18 7.18 5.92 -7.09
C LEU A 18 6.35 7.19 -6.91
N ILE A 19 6.13 7.65 -5.68
CA ILE A 19 5.39 8.88 -5.39
C ILE A 19 6.08 10.09 -6.05
N LYS A 20 7.41 10.19 -5.91
CA LYS A 20 8.18 11.31 -6.46
C LYS A 20 8.16 11.37 -7.99
N GLN A 21 8.22 10.22 -8.66
CA GLN A 21 8.25 10.13 -10.12
C GLN A 21 6.85 10.28 -10.75
N ASN A 22 5.79 9.92 -10.04
CA ASN A 22 4.43 9.92 -10.56
C ASN A 22 3.57 10.99 -9.88
N LYS A 23 3.96 12.26 -10.02
CA LYS A 23 3.29 13.40 -9.37
C LYS A 23 1.87 13.69 -9.86
N MET A 24 1.48 13.12 -11.00
CA MET A 24 0.13 13.27 -11.57
C MET A 24 -0.89 12.31 -10.95
N ILE A 25 -0.43 11.33 -10.16
CA ILE A 25 -1.31 10.42 -9.43
C ILE A 25 -1.64 11.04 -8.07
N ASP A 26 -2.92 11.01 -7.70
CA ASP A 26 -3.37 11.41 -6.37
C ASP A 26 -3.07 10.28 -5.38
N TRP A 27 -1.91 10.36 -4.73
CA TRP A 27 -1.47 9.34 -3.77
C TRP A 27 -2.10 9.54 -2.39
N LEU A 28 -2.70 8.48 -1.86
CA LEU A 28 -3.04 8.35 -0.45
C LEU A 28 -1.97 7.47 0.23
N ASP A 29 -0.93 8.08 0.78
CA ASP A 29 0.16 7.37 1.47
C ASP A 29 -0.27 6.94 2.87
N VAL A 30 -0.49 5.64 3.07
CA VAL A 30 -0.86 5.06 4.38
C VAL A 30 0.34 4.52 5.16
N GLY A 31 1.56 4.80 4.71
CA GLY A 31 2.81 4.43 5.36
C GLY A 31 3.44 3.15 4.80
N THR A 32 4.50 2.61 5.40
CA THR A 32 5.28 3.21 6.49
C THR A 32 5.95 4.52 6.07
N HIS A 33 6.20 5.43 7.02
CA HIS A 33 6.78 6.75 6.74
C HIS A 33 8.28 6.85 7.07
N ASN A 34 8.89 5.75 7.50
CA ASN A 34 10.31 5.64 7.76
C ASN A 34 10.81 4.22 7.44
N ASN A 35 12.12 4.00 7.57
CA ASN A 35 12.76 2.71 7.32
C ASN A 35 12.91 1.84 8.59
N ASP A 36 12.19 2.18 9.66
CA ASP A 36 12.26 1.43 10.91
C ASP A 36 11.51 0.11 10.75
N ARG A 37 12.08 -0.96 11.31
CA ARG A 37 11.51 -2.30 11.21
C ARG A 37 10.05 -2.32 11.67
N CYS A 38 9.16 -2.76 10.79
CA CYS A 38 7.72 -2.78 11.04
C CYS A 38 7.05 -4.02 10.42
N ASN A 39 5.78 -4.23 10.77
CA ASN A 39 4.97 -5.34 10.26
C ASN A 39 4.11 -4.91 9.06
N PHE A 40 4.29 -5.60 7.94
CA PHE A 40 3.61 -5.36 6.68
C PHE A 40 2.08 -5.48 6.78
N ALA A 41 1.55 -6.36 7.63
CA ALA A 41 0.12 -6.68 7.66
C ALA A 41 -0.75 -5.47 8.05
N GLY A 42 -0.24 -4.57 8.89
CA GLY A 42 -0.93 -3.33 9.27
C GLY A 42 -1.14 -2.41 8.07
N PHE A 43 -0.08 -2.20 7.27
CA PHE A 43 -0.12 -1.33 6.11
C PHE A 43 -0.98 -1.90 4.98
N ALA A 44 -0.93 -3.22 4.73
CA ALA A 44 -1.85 -3.87 3.80
C ALA A 44 -3.32 -3.65 4.21
N LYS A 45 -3.62 -3.78 5.51
CA LYS A 45 -4.97 -3.57 6.04
C LYS A 45 -5.44 -2.14 5.87
N GLU A 46 -4.58 -1.15 6.13
CA GLU A 46 -4.97 0.26 5.92
C GLU A 46 -5.22 0.56 4.45
N VAL A 47 -4.40 0.08 3.51
CA VAL A 47 -4.68 0.23 2.05
C VAL A 47 -6.06 -0.32 1.70
N VAL A 48 -6.36 -1.56 2.12
CA VAL A 48 -7.67 -2.19 1.86
C VAL A 48 -8.81 -1.39 2.47
N LYS A 49 -8.64 -0.90 3.70
CA LYS A 49 -9.65 -0.14 4.43
C LYS A 49 -9.97 1.18 3.71
N GLU A 50 -8.98 1.89 3.20
CA GLU A 50 -9.21 3.14 2.46
C GLU A 50 -9.94 2.88 1.12
N ILE A 51 -9.66 1.77 0.45
CA ILE A 51 -10.40 1.35 -0.76
C ILE A 51 -11.85 0.99 -0.42
N LEU A 52 -12.07 0.14 0.60
CA LEU A 52 -13.41 -0.26 1.02
C LEU A 52 -14.25 0.92 1.56
N ALA A 53 -13.59 1.95 2.10
CA ALA A 53 -14.23 3.20 2.53
C ALA A 53 -14.55 4.16 1.39
N GLY A 54 -14.18 3.83 0.14
CA GLY A 54 -14.38 4.69 -1.03
C GLY A 54 -13.47 5.92 -1.07
N LYS A 55 -12.40 5.94 -0.28
CA LYS A 55 -11.41 7.03 -0.25
C LYS A 55 -10.26 6.82 -1.24
N ALA A 56 -10.08 5.59 -1.71
CA ALA A 56 -9.16 5.25 -2.78
C ALA A 56 -9.86 4.34 -3.81
N ASP A 57 -9.52 4.50 -5.08
CA ASP A 57 -10.05 3.71 -6.18
C ASP A 57 -9.33 2.36 -6.31
N CYS A 58 -8.02 2.35 -6.02
CA CYS A 58 -7.19 1.14 -6.02
C CYS A 58 -5.99 1.26 -5.05
N GLY A 59 -5.20 0.20 -4.96
CA GLY A 59 -4.10 0.09 -4.00
C GLY A 59 -2.79 -0.39 -4.62
N VAL A 60 -1.67 0.14 -4.14
CA VAL A 60 -0.30 -0.34 -4.39
C VAL A 60 0.29 -0.84 -3.08
N LEU A 61 0.73 -2.10 -3.07
CA LEU A 61 1.28 -2.78 -1.91
C LEU A 61 2.73 -3.16 -2.16
N LEU A 62 3.63 -2.76 -1.26
CA LEU A 62 5.06 -2.99 -1.40
C LEU A 62 5.63 -3.65 -0.14
N CYS A 63 6.34 -4.75 -0.29
CA CYS A 63 7.23 -5.29 0.74
C CYS A 63 8.40 -5.99 0.06
N GLY A 64 9.23 -6.73 0.81
CA GLY A 64 10.37 -7.43 0.23
C GLY A 64 10.03 -8.33 -0.98
N THR A 65 8.88 -9.00 -0.99
CA THR A 65 8.44 -9.89 -2.10
C THR A 65 7.04 -9.60 -2.63
N GLY A 66 6.28 -8.71 -2.00
CA GLY A 66 4.85 -8.47 -2.28
C GLY A 66 3.90 -9.56 -1.75
N VAL A 67 4.36 -10.82 -1.62
CA VAL A 67 3.52 -11.99 -1.27
C VAL A 67 2.76 -11.81 0.04
N GLY A 68 3.44 -11.38 1.11
CA GLY A 68 2.79 -11.20 2.41
C GLY A 68 1.69 -10.15 2.38
N MET A 69 1.92 -9.05 1.65
CA MET A 69 0.94 -7.98 1.51
C MET A 69 -0.27 -8.42 0.67
N SER A 70 -0.03 -9.11 -0.46
CA SER A 70 -1.12 -9.58 -1.32
C SER A 70 -1.99 -10.64 -0.63
N ILE A 71 -1.39 -11.54 0.15
CA ILE A 71 -2.14 -12.50 0.99
C ILE A 71 -3.05 -11.77 1.98
N VAL A 72 -2.56 -10.70 2.65
CA VAL A 72 -3.38 -9.94 3.59
C VAL A 72 -4.53 -9.24 2.86
N ALA A 73 -4.26 -8.61 1.72
CA ALA A 73 -5.28 -7.90 0.96
C ALA A 73 -6.38 -8.83 0.42
N ASN A 74 -6.00 -9.99 -0.12
CA ASN A 74 -6.93 -10.99 -0.67
C ASN A 74 -7.82 -11.66 0.38
N ARG A 75 -7.58 -11.47 1.69
CA ARG A 75 -8.50 -11.96 2.75
C ARG A 75 -9.77 -11.14 2.89
N TYR A 76 -9.82 -9.94 2.31
CA TYR A 76 -10.97 -9.06 2.40
C TYR A 76 -11.92 -9.30 1.22
N LYS A 77 -13.21 -9.42 1.50
CA LYS A 77 -14.23 -9.56 0.45
C LYS A 77 -14.16 -8.37 -0.51
N LYS A 78 -14.36 -8.64 -1.81
CA LYS A 78 -14.30 -7.65 -2.91
C LYS A 78 -12.91 -7.10 -3.22
N MET A 79 -11.86 -7.60 -2.55
CA MET A 79 -10.48 -7.26 -2.91
C MET A 79 -9.89 -8.34 -3.81
N TYR A 80 -9.10 -7.88 -4.79
CA TYR A 80 -8.24 -8.71 -5.61
C TYR A 80 -6.87 -8.03 -5.69
N ALA A 81 -5.85 -8.69 -5.18
CA ALA A 81 -4.46 -8.25 -5.22
C ALA A 81 -3.64 -9.26 -6.04
N ALA A 82 -2.87 -8.74 -6.99
CA ALA A 82 -2.02 -9.48 -7.92
C ALA A 82 -0.55 -9.04 -7.76
#